data_AF-A0A517MFN2-F1
#
_entry.id   AF-A0A517MFN2-F1
#
_cell.length_a   1.000
_cell.length_b   1.000
_cell.length_c   1.000
_cell.angle_alpha   90.00
_cell.angle_beta   90.00
_cell.angle_gamma   90.00
#
_symmetry.space_group_name_H-M   'P 1'
#
loop_
_entity.id
_entity.type
_entity.pdbx_description
1 polymer ?
#
loop_
_entity_poly.entity_id
_entity_poly.type
_entity_poly.pdbx_seq_one_letter_code
_entity_poly.pdbx_strand_id
1 'polypeptide(L)'
;MQPLSLFWQPAVIAVLFIMGQVLTFYAISKGDVSVAAPVLGIKVLLVAVLATLLTSDQLSGIVWAAAAIATIGIGMVQWSARRPRGSVVSKSAHGAGWTIGFAALSACSFALFDVLVQNWSPAWGSGRFLPLVFWMVAILSLGFLPFIKPVALKDPKLRPWLLLGTLLIALQAICIVFALSRFGDATRVNVVYALRGLWGVGLAWWIAVRWGGSEADHSPRVMVMRLAGASLLTAAVVMVVLGG
;
A
#
# COMPACT_ATOMS: atom_id res chain seq x y z
N MET A 1 -6.14 -32.06 3.35
CA MET A 1 -6.03 -30.96 4.34
C MET A 1 -4.55 -30.81 4.64
N GLN A 2 -4.00 -29.59 4.60
CA GLN A 2 -2.59 -29.39 4.97
C GLN A 2 -2.40 -29.72 6.47
N PRO A 3 -1.24 -30.25 6.88
CA PRO A 3 -1.00 -30.60 8.28
C PRO A 3 -1.11 -29.38 9.20
N LEU A 4 -1.63 -29.59 10.42
CA LEU A 4 -1.75 -28.57 11.48
C LEU A 4 -0.41 -27.87 11.78
N SER A 5 0.71 -28.56 11.51
CA SER A 5 2.06 -28.03 11.65
C SER A 5 2.41 -26.90 10.68
N LEU A 6 1.62 -26.61 9.64
CA LEU A 6 1.89 -25.52 8.70
C LEU A 6 1.07 -24.25 9.00
N PHE A 7 0.15 -24.27 9.97
CA PHE A 7 -0.69 -23.11 10.32
C PHE A 7 0.11 -21.89 10.80
N TRP A 8 1.39 -22.05 11.15
CA TRP A 8 2.27 -20.93 11.44
C TRP A 8 2.50 -20.03 10.21
N GLN A 9 2.42 -20.56 8.98
CA GLN A 9 2.60 -19.81 7.74
C GLN A 9 1.54 -18.69 7.57
N PRO A 10 0.23 -19.00 7.57
CA PRO A 10 -0.80 -17.96 7.52
C PRO A 10 -0.81 -17.08 8.77
N ALA A 11 -0.37 -17.59 9.93
CA ALA A 11 -0.24 -16.79 11.15
C ALA A 11 0.86 -15.73 11.02
N VAL A 12 2.03 -16.08 10.48
CA VAL A 12 3.13 -15.14 10.19
C VAL A 12 2.66 -14.06 9.21
N ILE A 13 1.94 -14.45 8.15
CA ILE A 13 1.35 -13.51 7.19
C ILE A 13 0.35 -12.57 7.87
N ALA A 14 -0.54 -13.08 8.72
CA ALA A 14 -1.49 -12.25 9.46
C ALA A 14 -0.78 -11.25 10.39
N VAL A 15 0.28 -11.67 11.08
CA VAL A 15 1.11 -10.81 11.93
C VAL A 15 1.81 -9.73 11.10
N LEU A 16 2.45 -10.09 9.97
CA LEU A 16 3.10 -9.12 9.08
C LEU A 16 2.10 -8.11 8.52
N PHE A 17 0.89 -8.55 8.16
CA PHE A 17 -0.17 -7.67 7.69
C PHE A 17 -0.58 -6.66 8.77
N ILE A 18 -0.87 -7.12 9.99
CA ILE A 18 -1.24 -6.25 11.11
C ILE A 18 -0.10 -5.31 11.49
N MET A 19 1.12 -5.82 11.58
CA MET A 19 2.31 -5.03 11.88
C MET A 19 2.51 -3.93 10.83
N GLY A 20 2.40 -4.28 9.53
CA GLY A 20 2.42 -3.32 8.44
C GLY A 20 1.37 -2.21 8.60
N GLN A 21 0.12 -2.57 8.90
CA GLN A 21 -0.98 -1.62 9.13
C GLN A 21 -0.71 -0.70 10.33
N VAL A 22 -0.34 -1.27 11.49
CA VAL A 22 -0.06 -0.50 12.71
C VAL A 22 1.09 0.49 12.49
N LEU A 23 2.17 0.06 11.83
CA LEU A 23 3.31 0.91 11.51
C LEU A 23 2.95 2.02 10.52
N THR A 24 2.09 1.75 9.53
CA THR A 24 1.55 2.77 8.64
C THR A 24 0.75 3.81 9.42
N PHE A 25 -0.17 3.38 10.29
CA PHE A 25 -0.94 4.30 11.12
C PHE A 25 -0.06 5.11 12.06
N TYR A 26 1.01 4.52 12.61
CA TYR A 26 1.95 5.23 13.46
C TYR A 26 2.77 6.27 12.67
N ALA A 27 3.23 5.91 11.46
CA ALA A 27 3.93 6.82 10.55
C ALA A 27 3.07 8.03 10.16
N ILE A 28 1.78 7.81 9.87
CA ILE A 28 0.85 8.87 9.48
C ILE A 28 0.40 9.71 10.68
N SER A 29 0.17 9.10 11.85
CA SER A 29 -0.33 9.82 13.03
C SER A 29 0.73 10.67 13.73
N LYS A 30 1.97 10.18 13.81
CA LYS A 30 3.08 10.91 14.45
C LYS A 30 3.94 11.69 13.47
N GLY A 31 3.87 11.35 12.19
CA GLY A 31 4.74 11.89 11.16
C GLY A 31 4.09 12.88 10.21
N ASP A 32 4.86 13.26 9.18
CA ASP A 32 4.37 14.01 8.05
C ASP A 32 3.90 13.04 6.95
N VAL A 33 2.62 13.10 6.63
CA VAL A 33 1.98 12.28 5.60
C VAL A 33 2.66 12.46 4.24
N SER A 34 3.19 13.65 3.96
CA SER A 34 3.90 13.96 2.71
C SER A 34 5.25 13.24 2.58
N VAL A 35 5.84 12.80 3.70
CA VAL A 35 7.08 12.02 3.75
C VAL A 35 6.79 10.52 3.84
N ALA A 36 5.77 10.13 4.61
CA ALA A 36 5.39 8.73 4.77
C ALA A 36 4.96 8.09 3.44
N ALA A 37 4.22 8.83 2.63
CA ALA A 37 3.59 8.27 1.44
C ALA A 37 4.62 7.85 0.36
N PRO A 38 5.64 8.68 -0.02
CA PRO A 38 6.72 8.24 -0.91
C PRO A 38 7.50 7.03 -0.39
N VAL A 39 7.77 6.99 0.92
CA VAL A 39 8.51 5.87 1.55
C VAL A 39 7.72 4.57 1.45
N LEU A 40 6.39 4.60 1.64
CA LEU A 40 5.52 3.45 1.41
C LEU A 40 5.49 3.01 -0.07
N GLY A 41 5.73 3.94 -1.00
CA GLY A 41 5.87 3.66 -2.43
C GLY A 41 7.07 2.78 -2.78
N ILE A 42 8.14 2.86 -2.00
CA ILE A 42 9.37 2.05 -2.16
C ILE A 42 9.07 0.55 -2.00
N LYS A 43 7.95 0.17 -1.37
CA LYS A 43 7.55 -1.23 -1.20
C LYS A 43 7.57 -2.01 -2.52
N VAL A 44 7.24 -1.37 -3.66
CA VAL A 44 7.21 -2.04 -4.97
C VAL A 44 8.60 -2.55 -5.35
N LEU A 45 9.65 -1.75 -5.13
CA LEU A 45 11.03 -2.17 -5.34
C LEU A 45 11.48 -3.20 -4.30
N LEU A 46 11.10 -3.03 -3.03
CA LEU A 46 11.41 -4.00 -1.98
C LEU A 46 10.82 -5.38 -2.28
N VAL A 47 9.61 -5.44 -2.84
CA VAL A 47 8.99 -6.69 -3.28
C VAL A 47 9.82 -7.35 -4.37
N ALA A 48 10.32 -6.59 -5.36
CA ALA A 48 11.19 -7.13 -6.40
C ALA A 48 12.48 -7.73 -5.82
N VAL A 49 13.17 -6.98 -4.94
CA VAL A 49 14.38 -7.44 -4.24
C VAL A 49 14.08 -8.72 -3.44
N LEU A 50 13.05 -8.69 -2.59
CA LEU A 50 12.70 -9.81 -1.73
C LEU A 50 12.26 -11.04 -2.54
N ALA A 51 11.50 -10.86 -3.62
CA ALA A 51 11.13 -11.95 -4.52
C ALA A 51 12.37 -12.61 -5.12
N THR A 52 13.36 -11.84 -5.59
CA THR A 52 14.61 -12.43 -6.11
C THR A 52 15.46 -13.14 -5.07
N LEU A 53 15.39 -12.74 -3.79
CA LEU A 53 16.18 -13.34 -2.72
C LEU A 53 15.52 -14.56 -2.08
N LEU A 54 14.19 -14.56 -1.99
CA LEU A 54 13.40 -15.58 -1.29
C LEU A 54 12.79 -16.62 -2.24
N THR A 55 12.64 -16.29 -3.53
CA THR A 55 12.12 -17.18 -4.55
C THR A 55 13.27 -17.64 -5.45
N SER A 56 13.26 -18.90 -5.87
CA SER A 56 14.25 -19.47 -6.80
C SER A 56 14.18 -18.89 -8.22
N ASP A 57 13.13 -18.13 -8.52
CA ASP A 57 12.86 -17.58 -9.84
C ASP A 57 13.57 -16.24 -10.02
N GLN A 58 14.47 -16.18 -11.00
CA GLN A 58 15.12 -14.93 -11.36
C GLN A 58 14.13 -14.02 -12.11
N LEU A 59 13.86 -12.84 -11.56
CA LEU A 59 13.05 -11.84 -12.24
C LEU A 59 13.73 -11.38 -13.53
N SER A 60 12.96 -11.34 -14.63
CA SER A 60 13.42 -10.77 -15.90
C SER A 60 13.90 -9.32 -15.71
N GLY A 61 14.93 -8.92 -16.46
CA GLY A 61 15.47 -7.55 -16.43
C GLY A 61 14.41 -6.48 -16.73
N ILE A 62 13.37 -6.82 -17.51
CA ILE A 62 12.25 -5.93 -17.80
C ILE A 62 11.40 -5.67 -16.55
N VAL A 63 11.20 -6.69 -15.70
CA VAL A 63 10.43 -6.56 -14.45
C VAL A 63 11.19 -5.68 -13.44
N TRP A 64 12.52 -5.80 -13.40
CA TRP A 64 13.38 -4.91 -12.61
C TRP A 64 13.30 -3.45 -13.08
N ALA A 65 13.42 -3.21 -14.39
CA ALA A 65 13.30 -1.88 -14.97
C ALA A 65 11.91 -1.28 -14.65
N ALA A 66 10.86 -2.07 -14.79
CA ALA A 66 9.51 -1.63 -14.47
C ALA A 66 9.29 -1.35 -12.97
N ALA A 67 9.84 -2.16 -12.07
CA ALA A 67 9.76 -1.91 -10.63
C ALA A 67 10.49 -0.61 -10.24
N ALA A 68 11.64 -0.33 -10.84
CA ALA A 68 12.37 0.92 -10.64
C ALA A 68 11.59 2.12 -11.19
N ILE A 69 11.07 2.03 -12.41
CA ILE A 69 10.28 3.09 -13.05
C ILE A 69 8.97 3.34 -12.29
N ALA A 70 8.29 2.29 -11.83
CA ALA A 70 7.11 2.41 -10.99
C ALA A 70 7.44 3.13 -9.68
N THR A 71 8.56 2.79 -9.03
CA THR A 71 8.98 3.43 -7.78
C THR A 71 9.26 4.92 -7.98
N ILE A 72 9.94 5.29 -9.06
CA ILE A 72 10.19 6.69 -9.43
C ILE A 72 8.88 7.42 -9.72
N GLY A 73 7.99 6.82 -10.53
CA GLY A 73 6.69 7.39 -10.88
C GLY A 73 5.81 7.62 -9.65
N ILE A 74 5.77 6.64 -8.73
CA ILE A 74 5.09 6.79 -7.43
C ILE A 74 5.69 7.95 -6.65
N GLY A 75 7.02 8.02 -6.53
CA GLY A 75 7.70 9.12 -5.84
C GLY A 75 7.34 10.49 -6.41
N MET A 76 7.31 10.63 -7.74
CA MET A 76 6.93 11.88 -8.41
C MET A 76 5.48 12.27 -8.17
N VAL A 77 4.54 11.31 -8.31
CA VAL A 77 3.11 11.55 -8.05
C VAL A 77 2.90 11.97 -6.60
N GLN A 78 3.54 11.29 -5.66
CA GLN A 78 3.31 11.54 -4.23
C GLN A 78 4.03 12.79 -3.73
N TRP A 79 5.20 13.13 -4.26
CA TRP A 79 5.88 14.39 -3.95
C TRP A 79 5.05 15.61 -4.39
N SER A 80 4.34 15.51 -5.51
CA SER A 80 3.46 16.55 -6.01
C SER A 80 2.21 16.78 -5.15
N ALA A 81 1.82 15.79 -4.32
CA ALA A 81 0.71 15.90 -3.39
C ALA A 81 1.06 16.74 -2.14
N ARG A 82 2.28 17.28 -2.05
CA ARG A 82 2.66 18.29 -1.05
C ARG A 82 1.68 19.47 -1.14
N ARG A 83 0.97 19.73 -0.03
CA ARG A 83 0.10 20.90 0.08
C ARG A 83 0.91 22.19 -0.13
N PRO A 84 0.33 23.24 -0.72
CA PRO A 84 0.99 24.52 -0.89
C PRO A 84 1.43 25.08 0.47
N ARG A 85 2.58 25.75 0.43
CA ARG A 85 3.34 26.29 1.56
C ARG A 85 2.55 27.44 2.23
N GLY A 86 1.57 27.10 3.07
CA GLY A 86 0.72 28.09 3.74
C GLY A 86 0.13 27.67 5.09
N SER A 87 0.10 26.39 5.46
CA SER A 87 -0.33 25.99 6.81
C SER A 87 0.86 25.96 7.76
N VAL A 88 0.90 26.91 8.69
CA VAL A 88 1.84 27.00 9.82
C VAL A 88 1.72 25.75 10.68
N VAL A 89 2.48 24.71 10.34
CA VAL A 89 2.85 23.64 11.27
C VAL A 89 4.33 23.38 11.03
N SER A 90 5.16 24.20 11.68
CA SER A 90 6.55 23.88 11.94
C SER A 90 6.56 22.59 12.77
N LYS A 91 6.77 21.43 12.12
CA LYS A 91 7.08 20.19 12.82
C LYS A 91 8.55 19.86 12.60
N SER A 92 9.27 19.84 13.72
CA SER A 92 10.70 19.64 13.87
C SER A 92 11.26 18.50 13.00
N ALA A 93 12.46 18.72 12.43
CA ALA A 93 13.23 17.76 11.64
C ALA A 93 13.44 16.40 12.34
N HIS A 94 13.34 16.35 13.67
CA HIS A 94 13.39 15.10 14.45
C HIS A 94 12.20 14.16 14.21
N GLY A 95 11.01 14.68 13.88
CA GLY A 95 9.83 13.86 13.58
C GLY A 95 9.88 13.19 12.22
N ALA A 96 10.59 13.78 11.25
CA ALA A 96 10.72 13.25 9.90
C ALA A 96 11.51 11.93 9.87
N GLY A 97 12.59 11.81 10.65
CA GLY A 97 13.38 10.57 10.74
C GLY A 97 12.56 9.39 11.27
N TRP A 98 11.79 9.59 12.33
CA TRP A 98 10.87 8.58 12.85
C TRP A 98 9.78 8.20 11.86
N THR A 99 9.23 9.18 11.13
CA THR A 99 8.24 8.93 10.06
C THR A 99 8.81 8.02 8.99
N ILE A 100 10.02 8.32 8.52
CA ILE A 100 10.73 7.52 7.51
C ILE A 100 11.00 6.12 8.05
N GLY A 101 11.48 5.99 9.29
CA GLY A 101 11.73 4.70 9.93
C GLY A 101 10.49 3.81 10.01
N PHE A 102 9.37 4.34 10.53
CA PHE A 102 8.12 3.57 10.62
C PHE A 102 7.51 3.28 9.24
N ALA A 103 7.56 4.22 8.31
CA ALA A 103 7.07 4.01 6.94
C ALA A 103 7.91 2.96 6.19
N ALA A 104 9.24 2.98 6.37
CA ALA A 104 10.13 1.99 5.78
C ALA A 104 9.91 0.60 6.38
N LEU A 105 9.79 0.51 7.71
CA LEU A 105 9.50 -0.77 8.37
C LEU A 105 8.12 -1.32 7.96
N SER A 106 7.13 -0.44 7.80
CA SER A 106 5.83 -0.81 7.27
C SER A 106 5.93 -1.31 5.82
N ALA A 107 6.68 -0.61 4.96
CA ALA A 107 6.93 -1.01 3.58
C ALA A 107 7.63 -2.38 3.50
N CYS A 108 8.64 -2.64 4.35
CA CYS A 108 9.29 -3.94 4.46
C CYS A 108 8.32 -5.04 4.92
N SER A 109 7.46 -4.75 5.90
CA SER A 109 6.46 -5.70 6.40
C SER A 109 5.47 -6.09 5.32
N PHE A 110 4.96 -5.12 4.56
CA PHE A 110 4.08 -5.37 3.43
C PHE A 110 4.78 -6.07 2.27
N ALA A 111 6.03 -5.72 1.99
CA ALA A 111 6.79 -6.38 0.94
C ALA A 111 7.05 -7.87 1.26
N LEU A 112 7.42 -8.15 2.51
CA LEU A 112 7.59 -9.52 2.99
C LEU A 112 6.27 -10.28 2.99
N PHE A 113 5.18 -9.64 3.42
CA PHE A 113 3.83 -10.20 3.32
C PHE A 113 3.49 -10.57 1.88
N ASP A 114 3.70 -9.68 0.91
CA ASP A 114 3.35 -9.92 -0.49
C ASP A 114 4.15 -11.12 -1.07
N VAL A 115 5.46 -11.20 -0.78
CA VAL A 115 6.33 -12.30 -1.24
C VAL A 115 6.01 -13.64 -0.56
N LEU A 116 5.74 -13.64 0.75
CA LEU A 116 5.35 -14.86 1.46
C LEU A 116 3.98 -15.38 1.04
N VAL A 117 3.02 -14.48 0.76
CA VAL A 117 1.73 -14.84 0.18
C VAL A 117 1.94 -15.50 -1.18
N GLN A 118 2.79 -14.94 -2.04
CA GLN A 118 3.13 -15.55 -3.34
C GLN A 118 3.74 -16.96 -3.16
N ASN A 119 4.68 -17.13 -2.22
CA ASN A 119 5.40 -18.40 -2.06
C ASN A 119 4.54 -19.51 -1.42
N TRP A 120 3.72 -19.18 -0.41
CA TRP A 120 2.94 -20.17 0.34
C TRP A 120 1.53 -20.39 -0.21
N SER A 121 0.97 -19.45 -0.97
CA SER A 121 -0.35 -19.60 -1.59
C SER A 121 -0.50 -20.86 -2.47
N PRO A 122 0.45 -21.21 -3.38
CA PRO A 122 0.33 -22.37 -4.25
C PRO A 122 0.19 -23.69 -3.49
N ALA A 123 0.88 -23.84 -2.36
CA ALA A 123 0.83 -25.06 -1.55
C ALA A 123 -0.55 -25.26 -0.88
N TRP A 124 -1.16 -24.17 -0.39
CA TRP A 124 -2.42 -24.21 0.35
C TRP A 124 -3.66 -24.16 -0.55
N GLY A 125 -3.52 -23.64 -1.76
CA GLY A 125 -4.62 -23.32 -2.66
C GLY A 125 -5.23 -21.97 -2.32
N SER A 126 -5.31 -21.10 -3.33
CA SER A 126 -5.73 -19.70 -3.21
C SER A 126 -7.08 -19.50 -2.53
N GLY A 127 -8.06 -20.36 -2.83
CA GLY A 127 -9.41 -20.31 -2.26
C GLY A 127 -9.52 -20.67 -0.76
N ARG A 128 -8.52 -21.36 -0.18
CA ARG A 128 -8.53 -21.78 1.24
C ARG A 128 -7.57 -20.96 2.08
N PHE A 129 -6.46 -20.54 1.49
CA PHE A 129 -5.45 -19.73 2.16
C PHE A 129 -5.98 -18.35 2.54
N LEU A 130 -6.69 -17.70 1.59
CA LEU A 130 -7.17 -16.33 1.75
C LEU A 130 -8.13 -16.15 2.94
N PRO A 131 -9.22 -16.93 3.06
CA PRO A 131 -10.13 -16.77 4.20
C PRO A 131 -9.44 -17.06 5.53
N LEU A 132 -8.53 -18.05 5.57
CA LEU A 132 -7.83 -18.45 6.79
C LEU A 132 -6.90 -17.33 7.30
N VAL A 133 -6.13 -16.68 6.41
CA VAL A 133 -5.31 -15.51 6.77
C VAL A 133 -6.19 -14.38 7.31
N PHE A 134 -7.29 -14.04 6.64
CA PHE A 134 -8.17 -12.95 7.11
C PHE A 134 -8.91 -13.29 8.41
N TRP A 135 -9.26 -14.56 8.65
CA TRP A 135 -9.77 -15.03 9.93
C TRP A 135 -8.75 -14.85 11.06
N MET A 136 -7.49 -15.22 10.81
CA MET A 136 -6.41 -14.98 11.78
C MET A 136 -6.18 -13.49 12.02
N VAL A 137 -6.19 -12.67 10.96
CA VAL A 137 -6.12 -11.20 11.09
C VAL A 137 -7.28 -10.69 11.94
N ALA A 138 -8.51 -11.16 11.72
CA ALA A 138 -9.68 -10.75 12.49
C ALA A 138 -9.53 -11.11 13.98
N ILE A 139 -9.13 -12.35 14.29
CA ILE A 139 -8.91 -12.81 15.67
C ILE A 139 -7.79 -12.00 16.35
N LEU A 140 -6.63 -11.84 15.70
CA LEU A 140 -5.53 -11.05 16.24
C LEU A 140 -5.92 -9.58 16.41
N SER A 141 -6.75 -9.03 15.52
CA SER A 141 -7.26 -7.65 15.62
C SER A 141 -8.15 -7.43 16.85
N LEU A 142 -8.85 -8.46 17.34
CA LEU A 142 -9.62 -8.37 18.59
C LEU A 142 -8.72 -8.06 19.80
N GLY A 143 -7.44 -8.48 19.77
CA GLY A 143 -6.47 -8.14 20.79
C GLY A 143 -6.18 -6.63 20.91
N PHE A 144 -6.51 -5.85 19.87
CA PHE A 144 -6.38 -4.39 19.88
C PHE A 144 -7.63 -3.68 20.42
N LEU A 145 -8.75 -4.37 20.59
CA LEU A 145 -10.00 -3.82 21.13
C LEU A 145 -9.84 -3.07 22.46
N PRO A 146 -9.06 -3.53 23.47
CA PRO A 146 -8.90 -2.78 24.72
C PRO A 146 -8.18 -1.44 24.55
N PHE A 147 -7.44 -1.24 23.46
CA PHE A 147 -6.71 0.00 23.18
C PHE A 147 -7.52 1.01 22.36
N ILE A 148 -8.67 0.61 21.81
CA ILE A 148 -9.50 1.46 20.94
C ILE A 148 -10.50 2.25 21.79
N LYS A 149 -10.50 3.58 21.64
CA LYS A 149 -11.53 4.45 22.24
C LYS A 149 -12.83 4.32 21.42
N PRO A 150 -13.96 3.86 21.99
CA PRO A 150 -15.21 3.64 21.25
C PRO A 150 -15.95 4.93 20.84
N VAL A 151 -15.33 6.10 21.04
CA VAL A 151 -15.95 7.41 20.84
C VAL A 151 -16.42 7.62 19.40
N ALA A 152 -15.64 7.16 18.41
CA ALA A 152 -15.99 7.33 16.99
C ALA A 152 -17.17 6.47 16.52
N LEU A 153 -17.40 5.32 17.17
CA LEU A 153 -18.52 4.41 16.84
C LEU A 153 -19.84 4.82 17.48
N LYS A 154 -19.79 5.67 18.51
CA LYS A 154 -20.96 6.16 19.24
C LYS A 154 -21.68 7.29 18.52
N ASP A 155 -21.03 8.00 17.60
CA ASP A 155 -21.67 9.06 16.83
C ASP A 155 -22.47 8.46 15.65
N PRO A 156 -23.81 8.57 15.65
CA PRO A 156 -24.65 8.00 14.59
C PRO A 156 -24.43 8.65 13.22
N LYS A 157 -23.88 9.87 13.15
CA LYS A 157 -23.61 10.56 11.87
C LYS A 157 -22.32 10.05 11.22
N LEU A 158 -21.31 9.71 12.01
CA LEU A 158 -20.01 9.22 11.52
C LEU A 158 -20.02 7.72 11.25
N ARG A 159 -20.81 6.95 12.00
CA ARG A 159 -20.88 5.49 11.91
C ARG A 159 -21.07 4.94 10.49
N PRO A 160 -22.03 5.39 9.66
CA PRO A 160 -22.22 4.81 8.32
C PRO A 160 -21.01 5.07 7.41
N TRP A 161 -20.40 6.24 7.49
CA TRP A 161 -19.22 6.58 6.69
C TRP A 161 -17.97 5.81 7.12
N LEU A 162 -17.78 5.62 8.44
CA LEU A 162 -16.71 4.79 8.98
C LEU A 162 -16.87 3.32 8.57
N LEU A 163 -18.09 2.77 8.66
CA LEU A 163 -18.37 1.40 8.24
C LEU A 163 -18.17 1.22 6.74
N LEU A 164 -18.66 2.16 5.93
CA LEU A 164 -18.47 2.12 4.48
C LEU A 164 -16.99 2.19 4.10
N GLY A 165 -16.23 3.10 4.68
CA GLY A 165 -14.79 3.21 4.43
C GLY A 165 -14.03 1.95 4.85
N THR A 166 -14.35 1.39 6.02
CA THR A 166 -13.74 0.14 6.50
C THR A 166 -14.07 -1.04 5.58
N LEU A 167 -15.33 -1.14 5.14
CA LEU A 167 -15.77 -2.19 4.21
C LEU A 167 -15.03 -2.10 2.87
N LEU A 168 -14.89 -0.89 2.32
CA LEU A 168 -14.16 -0.67 1.07
C LEU A 168 -12.67 -1.03 1.19
N ILE A 169 -12.02 -0.65 2.30
CA ILE A 169 -10.62 -1.00 2.56
C ILE A 169 -10.46 -2.52 2.73
N ALA A 170 -11.38 -3.18 3.44
CA ALA A 170 -11.36 -4.62 3.61
C ALA A 170 -11.55 -5.36 2.28
N LEU A 171 -12.52 -4.94 1.47
CA LEU A 171 -12.75 -5.48 0.12
C LEU A 171 -11.52 -5.31 -0.77
N GLN A 172 -10.92 -4.12 -0.75
CA GLN A 172 -9.70 -3.83 -1.48
C GLN A 172 -8.54 -4.74 -1.04
N ALA A 173 -8.36 -4.97 0.26
CA ALA A 173 -7.34 -5.89 0.78
C ALA A 173 -7.57 -7.32 0.28
N ILE A 174 -8.82 -7.81 0.33
CA ILE A 174 -9.20 -9.13 -0.18
C ILE A 174 -8.85 -9.25 -1.67
N CYS A 175 -9.19 -8.26 -2.50
CA CYS A 175 -8.90 -8.28 -3.93
C CYS A 175 -7.39 -8.36 -4.22
N ILE A 176 -6.55 -7.63 -3.48
CA ILE A 176 -5.10 -7.65 -3.70
C ILE A 176 -4.49 -8.97 -3.27
N VAL A 177 -4.86 -9.48 -2.10
CA VAL A 177 -4.30 -10.74 -1.62
C VAL A 177 -4.80 -11.90 -2.50
N PHE A 178 -6.03 -11.83 -3.00
CA PHE A 178 -6.53 -12.76 -4.04
C PHE A 178 -5.70 -12.69 -5.32
N ALA A 179 -5.38 -11.48 -5.83
CA ALA A 179 -4.56 -11.33 -7.02
C ALA A 179 -3.14 -11.90 -6.81
N LEU A 180 -2.48 -11.58 -5.70
CA LEU A 180 -1.18 -12.15 -5.34
C LEU A 180 -1.23 -13.68 -5.30
N SER A 181 -2.27 -14.21 -4.66
CA SER A 181 -2.49 -15.64 -4.47
C SER A 181 -2.78 -16.37 -5.79
N ARG A 182 -3.51 -15.74 -6.73
CA ARG A 182 -3.93 -16.35 -7.99
C ARG A 182 -2.89 -16.26 -9.10
N PHE A 183 -2.21 -15.11 -9.22
CA PHE A 183 -1.23 -14.83 -10.27
C PHE A 183 0.18 -15.25 -9.89
N GLY A 184 0.49 -15.37 -8.60
CA GLY A 184 1.78 -15.88 -8.14
C GLY A 184 2.97 -15.00 -8.50
N ASP A 185 2.75 -13.69 -8.72
CA ASP A 185 3.78 -12.72 -9.06
C ASP A 185 3.55 -11.42 -8.29
N ALA A 186 4.17 -11.30 -7.12
CA ALA A 186 4.02 -10.16 -6.23
C ALA A 186 4.56 -8.88 -6.84
N THR A 187 5.62 -8.96 -7.66
CA THR A 187 6.23 -7.79 -8.26
C THR A 187 5.31 -7.19 -9.31
N ARG A 188 4.81 -7.99 -10.26
CA ARG A 188 3.90 -7.51 -11.30
C ARG A 188 2.60 -6.99 -10.72
N VAL A 189 2.00 -7.71 -9.76
CA VAL A 189 0.76 -7.26 -9.09
C VAL A 189 0.98 -5.93 -8.38
N ASN A 190 2.11 -5.71 -7.72
CA ASN A 190 2.40 -4.44 -7.05
C ASN A 190 2.65 -3.28 -8.03
N VAL A 191 3.26 -3.53 -9.19
CA VAL A 191 3.41 -2.52 -10.25
C VAL A 191 2.04 -2.11 -10.80
N VAL A 192 1.16 -3.07 -11.12
CA VAL A 192 -0.20 -2.78 -11.59
C VAL A 192 -1.00 -2.05 -10.50
N TYR A 193 -0.88 -2.48 -9.25
CA TYR A 193 -1.55 -1.87 -8.12
C TYR A 193 -1.14 -0.42 -7.88
N ALA A 194 0.09 -0.03 -8.25
CA ALA A 194 0.55 1.35 -8.14
C ALA A 194 -0.28 2.34 -8.97
N LEU A 195 -0.98 1.87 -10.02
CA LEU A 195 -1.93 2.69 -10.80
C LEU A 195 -3.04 3.30 -9.95
N ARG A 196 -3.39 2.73 -8.79
CA ARG A 196 -4.39 3.32 -7.88
C ARG A 196 -4.01 4.74 -7.44
N GLY A 197 -2.71 5.05 -7.37
CA GLY A 197 -2.23 6.39 -7.05
C GLY A 197 -2.61 7.42 -8.10
N LEU A 198 -2.72 7.01 -9.37
CA LEU A 198 -3.16 7.86 -10.47
C LEU A 198 -4.64 8.19 -10.36
N TRP A 199 -5.47 7.19 -10.04
CA TRP A 199 -6.89 7.40 -9.79
C TRP A 199 -7.13 8.32 -8.60
N GLY A 200 -6.34 8.20 -7.52
CA GLY A 200 -6.43 9.10 -6.36
C GLY A 200 -6.19 10.57 -6.74
N VAL A 201 -5.17 10.84 -7.56
CA VAL A 201 -4.86 12.18 -8.06
C VAL A 201 -5.91 12.68 -9.06
N GLY A 202 -6.32 11.83 -10.00
CA GLY A 202 -7.29 12.18 -11.04
C GLY A 202 -8.67 12.47 -10.46
N LEU A 203 -9.13 11.67 -9.50
CA LEU A 203 -10.40 11.89 -8.80
C LEU A 203 -10.35 13.13 -7.92
N ALA A 204 -9.25 13.38 -7.20
CA ALA A 204 -9.08 14.60 -6.41
C ALA A 204 -9.19 15.85 -7.30
N TRP A 205 -8.46 15.86 -8.43
CA TRP A 205 -8.55 16.93 -9.43
C TRP A 205 -9.98 17.08 -9.99
N TRP A 206 -10.63 15.98 -10.38
CA TRP A 206 -11.99 16.01 -10.91
C TRP A 206 -13.01 16.56 -9.91
N ILE A 207 -12.89 16.17 -8.63
CA ILE A 207 -13.70 16.70 -7.53
C ILE A 207 -13.43 18.19 -7.33
N ALA A 208 -12.15 18.61 -7.36
CA ALA A 208 -11.77 20.01 -7.21
C ALA A 208 -12.32 20.90 -8.32
N VAL A 209 -12.31 20.43 -9.56
CA VAL A 209 -12.88 21.13 -10.73
C VAL A 209 -14.41 21.22 -10.64
N ARG A 210 -15.08 20.15 -10.19
CA ARG A 210 -16.54 20.06 -10.23
C ARG A 210 -17.24 20.73 -9.05
N TRP A 211 -16.63 20.72 -7.87
CA TRP A 211 -17.24 21.23 -6.63
C TRP A 211 -16.54 22.44 -6.01
N GLY A 212 -15.48 22.95 -6.65
CA GLY A 212 -14.73 24.11 -6.15
C GLY A 212 -13.90 23.76 -4.94
N GLY A 213 -12.67 23.29 -5.16
CA GLY A 213 -11.71 22.99 -4.11
C GLY A 213 -10.43 23.82 -4.23
N SER A 214 -9.72 24.01 -3.10
CA SER A 214 -8.40 24.65 -3.01
C SER A 214 -7.31 23.98 -3.88
N GLU A 215 -7.60 22.84 -4.53
CA GLU A 215 -6.75 22.22 -5.54
C GLU A 215 -6.76 22.95 -6.89
N ALA A 216 -7.73 23.83 -7.17
CA ALA A 216 -7.77 24.65 -8.38
C ALA A 216 -6.66 25.74 -8.43
N ASP A 217 -6.13 26.13 -7.26
CA ASP A 217 -5.02 27.10 -7.13
C ASP A 217 -3.63 26.42 -7.15
N HIS A 218 -3.55 25.11 -7.42
CA HIS A 218 -2.27 24.43 -7.49
C HIS A 218 -1.48 24.88 -8.73
N SER A 219 -0.22 25.26 -8.51
CA SER A 219 0.72 25.65 -9.56
C SER A 219 0.75 24.62 -10.70
N PRO A 220 0.75 25.03 -11.97
CA PRO A 220 0.79 24.14 -13.14
C PRO A 220 1.96 23.15 -13.10
N ARG A 221 3.06 23.50 -12.41
CA ARG A 221 4.21 22.62 -12.16
C ARG A 221 3.84 21.33 -11.40
N VAL A 222 2.91 21.40 -10.46
CA VAL A 222 2.42 20.22 -9.70
C VAL A 222 1.63 19.29 -10.61
N MET A 223 0.79 19.85 -11.49
CA MET A 223 -0.01 19.08 -12.43
C MET A 223 0.86 18.40 -13.49
N VAL A 224 1.90 19.08 -14.00
CA VAL A 224 2.89 18.49 -14.91
C VAL A 224 3.66 17.34 -14.23
N MET A 225 4.05 17.50 -12.96
CA MET A 225 4.79 16.47 -12.22
C MET A 225 3.90 15.25 -11.92
N ARG A 226 2.60 15.45 -11.66
CA ARG A 226 1.59 14.38 -11.57
C ARG A 226 1.43 13.64 -12.89
N LEU A 227 1.33 14.38 -14.00
CA LEU A 227 1.21 13.81 -15.35
C LEU A 227 2.45 13.01 -15.74
N ALA A 228 3.65 13.52 -15.45
CA ALA A 228 4.92 12.82 -15.70
C ALA A 228 5.05 11.56 -14.84
N GLY A 229 4.66 11.62 -13.56
CA GLY A 229 4.62 10.42 -12.71
C GLY A 229 3.57 9.40 -13.20
N ALA A 230 2.45 9.88 -13.72
CA ALA A 230 1.41 9.04 -14.32
C ALA A 230 1.88 8.31 -15.57
N SER A 231 2.54 9.03 -16.49
CA SER A 231 3.07 8.43 -17.72
C SER A 231 4.15 7.38 -17.41
N LEU A 232 5.03 7.64 -16.43
CA LEU A 232 6.01 6.66 -15.96
C LEU A 232 5.35 5.41 -15.39
N LEU A 233 4.30 5.58 -14.58
CA LEU A 233 3.55 4.45 -14.02
C LEU A 233 2.83 3.64 -15.10
N THR A 234 2.21 4.30 -16.07
CA THR A 234 1.62 3.63 -17.23
C THR A 234 2.67 2.87 -18.03
N ALA A 235 3.83 3.47 -18.29
CA ALA A 235 4.93 2.81 -19.00
C ALA A 235 5.43 1.58 -18.23
N ALA A 236 5.61 1.67 -16.91
CA ALA A 236 6.01 0.53 -16.07
C ALA A 236 5.02 -0.64 -16.18
N VAL A 237 3.72 -0.35 -16.18
CA VAL A 237 2.69 -1.39 -16.35
C VAL A 237 2.73 -2.00 -17.74
N VAL A 238 2.85 -1.18 -18.79
CA VAL A 238 2.96 -1.68 -20.17
C VAL A 238 4.17 -2.59 -20.33
N MET A 239 5.33 -2.21 -19.76
CA MET A 239 6.54 -3.06 -19.78
C MET A 239 6.33 -4.40 -19.09
N VAL A 240 5.67 -4.41 -17.93
CA VAL A 240 5.38 -5.65 -17.19
C VAL A 240 4.40 -6.56 -17.92
N VAL A 241 3.39 -5.98 -18.56
CA VAL A 241 2.33 -6.72 -19.25
C VAL A 241 2.81 -7.26 -20.60
N LEU A 242 3.64 -6.51 -21.34
CA LEU A 242 4.11 -6.88 -22.68
C LEU A 242 5.44 -7.64 -22.68
N GLY A 243 6.32 -7.37 -21.70
CA GLY A 243 7.66 -7.96 -21.62
C GLY A 243 7.80 -9.06 -20.57
N GLY A 244 6.67 -9.57 -20.06
CA GLY A 244 6.61 -10.64 -19.07
C GLY A 244 6.06 -11.93 -19.64
#